data_AF-A0A8T5KG88-F1
#
_entry.id   AF-A0A8T5KG88-F1
#
_cell.length_a   1.000
_cell.length_b   1.000
_cell.length_c   1.000
_cell.angle_alpha   90.00
_cell.angle_beta   90.00
_cell.angle_gamma   90.00
#
_symmetry.space_group_name_H-M   'P 1'
#
loop_
_entity.id
_entity.type
_entity.pdbx_description
1 polymer ?
#
loop_
_entity_poly.entity_id
_entity_poly.type
_entity_poly.pdbx_seq_one_letter_code
_entity_poly.pdbx_strand_id
1 'polypeptide(L)'
;MEIQKAEEMPFDVLRVLEEEGFIEDGEDNMVHAEKAFFAARALKWIRDQIHSDPDFDVATYLTMLAHYQADIADLTFSEDEGKMLYHLREPDKEVQELVESLIESTRKAIPKKSSSPPEEVAEPTGDEESTDS
;
A
#
# COMPACT_ATOMS: atom_id res chain seq x y z
N MET A 1 29.78 36.53 2.10
CA MET A 1 28.93 35.33 2.21
C MET A 1 28.26 35.16 0.86
N GLU A 2 28.79 34.28 0.03
CA GLU A 2 28.14 33.90 -1.23
C GLU A 2 27.06 32.87 -0.88
N ILE A 3 25.82 33.22 -1.19
CA ILE A 3 24.69 32.29 -1.12
C ILE A 3 24.89 31.34 -2.29
N GLN A 4 25.28 30.10 -2.00
CA GLN A 4 25.32 29.04 -3.02
C GLN A 4 23.90 28.88 -3.55
N LYS A 5 23.72 29.32 -4.80
CA LYS A 5 22.50 29.11 -5.57
C LYS A 5 22.36 27.60 -5.70
N ALA A 6 21.38 27.00 -5.00
CA ALA A 6 21.07 25.59 -5.16
C ALA A 6 20.78 25.37 -6.65
N GLU A 7 21.67 24.62 -7.29
CA GLU A 7 21.50 24.19 -8.67
C GLU A 7 20.29 23.25 -8.65
N GLU A 8 19.14 23.73 -9.15
CA GLU A 8 18.00 22.86 -9.45
C GLU A 8 18.48 21.87 -10.51
N MET A 9 18.98 20.71 -10.08
CA MET A 9 19.18 19.61 -11.00
C MET A 9 17.80 19.25 -11.54
N PRO A 10 17.56 19.38 -12.86
CA PRO A 10 16.29 19.01 -13.44
C PRO A 10 16.02 17.54 -13.08
N PHE A 11 14.78 17.24 -12.69
CA PHE A 11 14.38 15.88 -12.35
C PHE A 11 14.66 14.94 -13.53
N ASP A 12 15.73 14.14 -13.40
CA ASP A 12 16.14 13.18 -14.42
C ASP A 12 15.34 11.90 -14.27
N VAL A 13 14.28 11.81 -15.08
CA VAL A 13 13.37 10.67 -15.09
C VAL A 13 14.11 9.37 -15.40
N LEU A 14 15.11 9.39 -16.28
CA LEU A 14 15.81 8.16 -16.70
C LEU A 14 16.62 7.58 -15.55
N ARG A 15 17.35 8.44 -14.82
CA ARG A 15 18.11 8.00 -13.64
C ARG A 15 17.19 7.41 -12.56
N VAL A 16 16.03 8.03 -12.32
CA VAL A 16 15.06 7.50 -11.34
C VAL A 16 14.52 6.14 -11.78
N LEU A 17 14.23 5.95 -13.07
CA LEU A 17 13.74 4.67 -13.58
C LEU A 17 14.79 3.55 -13.49
N GLU A 18 16.06 3.88 -13.70
CA GLU A 18 17.18 2.95 -13.51
C GLU A 18 17.38 2.60 -12.03
N GLU A 19 17.42 3.60 -11.15
CA GLU A 19 17.57 3.41 -9.69
C GLU A 19 16.45 2.56 -9.08
N GLU A 20 15.23 2.71 -9.61
CA GLU A 20 14.06 1.94 -9.18
C GLU A 20 13.92 0.59 -9.92
N GLY A 21 14.84 0.22 -10.82
CA GLY A 21 14.81 -1.09 -11.49
C GLY A 21 13.68 -1.25 -12.52
N PHE A 22 13.13 -0.15 -13.04
CA PHE A 22 12.29 -0.20 -14.23
C PHE A 22 13.11 -0.45 -15.50
N ILE A 23 14.43 -0.21 -15.46
CA ILE A 23 15.38 -0.45 -16.55
C ILE A 23 16.55 -1.23 -15.95
N GLU A 24 16.90 -2.39 -16.51
CA GLU A 24 18.06 -3.19 -16.11
C GLU A 24 19.00 -3.37 -17.31
N ASP A 25 20.32 -3.32 -17.10
CA ASP A 25 21.28 -3.43 -18.21
C ASP A 25 21.59 -4.91 -18.51
N GLY A 26 21.43 -5.35 -19.77
CA GLY A 26 21.86 -6.68 -20.23
C GLY A 26 20.80 -7.79 -20.42
N GLU A 27 19.50 -7.54 -20.18
CA GLU A 27 18.40 -8.50 -20.45
C GLU A 27 17.51 -8.10 -21.66
N ASP A 28 16.57 -8.97 -22.05
CA ASP A 28 15.54 -8.67 -23.06
C ASP A 28 14.58 -7.61 -22.50
N ASN A 29 15.01 -6.37 -22.64
CA ASN A 29 14.44 -5.21 -21.98
C ASN A 29 13.13 -4.72 -22.59
N MET A 30 12.46 -5.45 -23.47
CA MET A 30 11.21 -4.95 -24.06
C MET A 30 10.12 -4.73 -22.99
N VAL A 31 9.97 -5.68 -22.07
CA VAL A 31 8.99 -5.57 -20.96
C VAL A 31 9.42 -4.49 -19.97
N HIS A 32 10.71 -4.40 -19.65
CA HIS A 32 11.27 -3.35 -18.78
C HIS A 32 11.12 -1.96 -19.41
N ALA A 33 11.38 -1.83 -20.71
CA ALA A 33 11.19 -0.58 -21.45
C ALA A 33 9.72 -0.14 -21.46
N GLU A 34 8.76 -1.05 -21.70
CA GLU A 34 7.34 -0.72 -21.63
C GLU A 34 6.94 -0.24 -20.22
N LYS A 35 7.34 -0.96 -19.18
CA LYS A 35 7.12 -0.55 -17.78
C LYS A 35 7.75 0.80 -17.47
N ALA A 36 8.97 1.05 -17.95
CA ALA A 36 9.69 2.31 -17.77
C ALA A 36 8.99 3.48 -18.49
N PHE A 37 8.55 3.29 -19.73
CA PHE A 37 7.78 4.31 -20.47
C PHE A 37 6.44 4.60 -19.80
N PHE A 38 5.77 3.55 -19.30
CA PHE A 38 4.53 3.72 -18.55
C PHE A 38 4.78 4.49 -17.25
N ALA A 39 5.78 4.09 -16.46
CA ALA A 39 6.13 4.75 -15.20
C ALA A 39 6.51 6.23 -15.41
N ALA A 40 7.28 6.54 -16.46
CA ALA A 40 7.59 7.92 -16.84
C ALA A 40 6.32 8.74 -17.10
N ARG A 41 5.38 8.17 -17.85
CA ARG A 41 4.08 8.79 -18.15
C ARG A 41 3.24 8.97 -16.89
N ALA A 42 3.21 7.97 -16.01
CA ALA A 42 2.51 8.03 -14.73
C ALA A 42 3.05 9.12 -13.81
N LEU A 43 4.37 9.21 -13.65
CA LEU A 43 5.03 10.24 -12.86
C LEU A 43 4.77 11.65 -13.41
N LYS A 44 4.80 11.81 -14.74
CA LYS A 44 4.44 13.07 -15.38
C LYS A 44 2.99 13.44 -15.08
N TRP A 45 2.06 12.50 -15.23
CA TRP A 45 0.65 12.73 -14.94
C TRP A 45 0.41 13.10 -13.46
N ILE A 46 1.02 12.37 -12.51
CA ILE A 46 0.97 12.68 -11.07
C ILE A 46 1.43 14.11 -10.82
N ARG A 47 2.54 14.52 -11.44
CA ARG A 47 3.05 15.90 -11.35
C ARG A 47 2.02 16.91 -11.86
N ASP A 48 1.39 16.64 -13.01
CA ASP A 48 0.38 17.55 -13.57
C ASP A 48 -0.85 17.67 -12.64
N GLN A 49 -1.25 16.58 -11.96
CA GLN A 49 -2.32 16.62 -10.96
C GLN A 49 -1.95 17.46 -9.73
N ILE A 50 -0.74 17.31 -9.19
CA ILE A 50 -0.26 18.10 -8.03
C ILE A 50 -0.35 19.61 -8.28
N HIS A 51 -0.07 20.05 -9.51
CA HIS A 51 -0.16 21.47 -9.86
C HIS A 51 -1.61 21.96 -10.06
N SER A 52 -2.52 21.05 -10.36
CA SER A 52 -3.91 21.35 -10.70
C SER A 52 -4.86 21.22 -9.50
N ASP A 53 -4.52 20.34 -8.56
CA ASP A 53 -5.32 20.01 -7.37
C ASP A 53 -4.40 19.92 -6.13
N PRO A 54 -4.50 20.89 -5.19
CA PRO A 54 -3.67 20.91 -3.98
C PRO A 54 -4.04 19.84 -2.96
N ASP A 55 -5.23 19.23 -3.05
CA ASP A 55 -5.68 18.15 -2.17
C ASP A 55 -5.41 16.76 -2.80
N PHE A 56 -4.71 16.71 -3.93
CA PHE A 56 -4.39 15.48 -4.63
C PHE A 56 -3.55 14.53 -3.76
N ASP A 57 -4.02 13.31 -3.56
CA ASP A 57 -3.36 12.30 -2.74
C ASP A 57 -2.18 11.63 -3.48
N VAL A 58 -1.05 12.33 -3.50
CA VAL A 58 0.20 11.85 -4.12
C VAL A 58 0.63 10.48 -3.60
N ALA A 59 0.47 10.25 -2.29
CA ALA A 59 0.96 9.04 -1.64
C ALA A 59 0.24 7.79 -2.17
N THR A 60 -1.07 7.88 -2.38
CA THR A 60 -1.86 6.79 -2.98
C THR A 60 -1.36 6.44 -4.38
N TYR A 61 -1.12 7.41 -5.25
CA TYR A 61 -0.67 7.13 -6.62
C TYR A 61 0.78 6.63 -6.70
N LEU A 62 1.67 7.11 -5.83
CA LEU A 62 3.03 6.54 -5.72
C LEU A 62 2.99 5.09 -5.23
N THR A 63 2.11 4.77 -4.29
CA THR A 63 1.90 3.40 -3.81
C THR A 63 1.39 2.49 -4.93
N MET A 64 0.43 2.96 -5.73
CA MET A 64 -0.06 2.23 -6.90
C MET A 64 1.07 1.95 -7.90
N LEU A 65 1.94 2.94 -8.16
CA LEU A 65 3.08 2.78 -9.07
C LEU A 65 4.09 1.75 -8.55
N ALA A 66 4.35 1.72 -7.24
CA ALA A 66 5.20 0.71 -6.62
C ALA A 66 4.60 -0.70 -6.74
N HIS A 67 3.28 -0.85 -6.62
CA HIS A 67 2.62 -2.14 -6.84
C HIS A 67 2.74 -2.64 -8.28
N TYR A 68 2.66 -1.73 -9.26
CA TYR A 68 2.85 -2.08 -10.67
C TYR A 68 4.30 -2.49 -10.98
N GLN A 69 5.27 -1.78 -10.40
CA GLN A 69 6.69 -2.12 -10.48
C GLN A 69 6.96 -3.51 -9.91
N ALA A 70 6.40 -3.81 -8.74
CA ALA A 70 6.48 -5.11 -8.07
C ALA A 70 5.66 -6.23 -8.75
N ASP A 71 4.98 -5.92 -9.86
CA ASP A 71 4.16 -6.85 -10.64
C ASP A 71 2.99 -7.50 -9.87
N ILE A 72 2.54 -6.83 -8.81
CA ILE A 72 1.38 -7.26 -7.99
C ILE A 72 0.09 -6.51 -8.36
N ALA A 73 0.17 -5.52 -9.25
CA ALA A 73 -0.97 -4.77 -9.75
C ALA A 73 -0.80 -4.41 -11.23
N ASP A 74 -1.92 -4.25 -11.93
CA ASP A 74 -1.99 -3.65 -13.24
C ASP A 74 -2.36 -2.17 -13.12
N LEU A 75 -1.66 -1.35 -13.90
CA LEU A 75 -1.94 0.07 -14.06
C LEU A 75 -2.14 0.40 -15.53
N THR A 76 -3.19 1.16 -15.83
CA THR A 76 -3.47 1.66 -17.18
C THR A 76 -4.00 3.09 -17.12
N PHE A 77 -4.04 3.76 -18.26
CA PHE A 77 -4.75 5.03 -18.42
C PHE A 77 -6.07 4.80 -19.13
N SER A 78 -7.15 5.43 -18.68
CA SER A 78 -8.41 5.44 -19.41
C SER A 78 -8.25 6.16 -20.77
N GLU A 79 -8.87 5.63 -21.81
CA GLU A 79 -8.81 6.20 -23.16
C GLU A 79 -9.46 7.59 -23.23
N ASP A 80 -10.52 7.80 -22.43
CA ASP A 80 -11.43 8.93 -22.60
C ASP A 80 -11.19 10.09 -21.62
N GLU A 81 -10.53 9.83 -20.48
CA GLU A 81 -10.44 10.82 -19.40
C GLU A 81 -9.04 10.99 -18.81
N GLY A 82 -8.04 10.27 -19.32
CA GLY A 82 -6.65 10.38 -18.84
C GLY A 82 -6.51 10.07 -17.34
N LYS A 83 -7.43 9.28 -16.78
CA LYS A 83 -7.39 8.85 -15.38
C LYS A 83 -6.58 7.58 -15.27
N MET A 84 -5.84 7.45 -14.18
CA MET A 84 -5.11 6.23 -13.87
C MET A 84 -6.07 5.18 -13.28
N LEU A 85 -6.12 4.00 -13.90
CA LEU A 85 -6.91 2.86 -13.46
C LEU A 85 -5.98 1.86 -12.78
N TYR A 86 -6.41 1.35 -11.64
CA TYR A 86 -5.63 0.46 -10.79
C TYR A 86 -6.38 -0.84 -10.53
N HIS A 87 -5.72 -1.96 -10.76
CA HIS A 87 -6.23 -3.29 -10.49
C HIS A 87 -5.18 -4.10 -9.72
N LEU A 88 -5.41 -4.37 -8.44
CA LEU A 88 -4.56 -5.27 -7.67
C LEU A 88 -4.80 -6.70 -8.17
N ARG A 89 -3.73 -7.40 -8.56
CA ARG A 89 -3.82 -8.78 -9.01
C ARG A 89 -4.15 -9.67 -7.81
N GLU A 90 -5.03 -10.64 -8.00
CA GLU A 90 -5.27 -11.64 -6.96
C GLU A 90 -3.98 -12.44 -6.75
N PRO A 91 -3.54 -12.66 -5.49
CA PRO A 91 -2.39 -13.51 -5.24
C PRO A 91 -2.67 -14.91 -5.79
N ASP A 92 -1.68 -15.52 -6.43
CA ASP A 92 -1.82 -16.87 -6.95
C ASP A 92 -2.30 -17.83 -5.86
N LYS A 93 -3.09 -18.83 -6.24
CA LYS A 93 -3.65 -19.81 -5.30
C LYS A 93 -2.57 -20.46 -4.42
N GLU A 94 -1.38 -20.70 -4.96
CA GLU A 94 -0.25 -21.25 -4.21
C GLU A 94 0.23 -20.29 -3.09
N VAL A 95 0.27 -18.99 -3.36
CA VAL A 95 0.61 -17.96 -2.36
C VAL A 95 -0.50 -17.85 -1.32
N GLN A 96 -1.77 -17.93 -1.73
CA GLN A 96 -2.91 -17.97 -0.82
C GLN A 96 -2.84 -19.19 0.11
N GLU A 97 -2.60 -20.38 -0.44
CA GLU A 97 -2.48 -21.64 0.31
C GLU A 97 -1.29 -21.60 1.29
N LEU A 98 -0.16 -21.00 0.91
CA LEU A 98 1.00 -20.79 1.80
C LEU A 98 0.66 -19.86 2.97
N VAL A 99 -0.01 -18.74 2.69
CA VAL A 99 -0.43 -17.78 3.73
C VAL A 99 -1.46 -18.43 4.66
N GLU A 100 -2.43 -19.17 4.14
CA GLU A 100 -3.40 -19.92 4.95
C GLU A 100 -2.71 -20.96 5.83
N SER A 101 -1.75 -21.70 5.29
CA SER A 101 -0.94 -22.68 6.03
C SER A 101 -0.14 -22.04 7.17
N LEU A 102 0.45 -20.86 6.94
CA LEU A 102 1.20 -20.12 7.96
C LEU A 102 0.27 -19.58 9.06
N ILE A 103 -0.91 -19.06 8.69
CA ILE A 103 -1.93 -18.60 9.63
C ILE A 103 -2.46 -19.78 10.45
N GLU A 104 -2.74 -20.93 9.83
CA GLU A 104 -3.21 -22.13 10.53
C GLU A 104 -2.14 -22.67 11.49
N SER A 105 -0.88 -22.70 11.06
CA SER A 105 0.25 -23.11 11.89
C SER A 105 0.42 -22.17 13.10
N THR A 106 0.24 -20.87 12.92
CA THR A 106 0.30 -19.89 14.01
C THR A 106 -0.89 -20.02 14.96
N ARG A 107 -2.10 -20.29 14.44
CA ARG A 107 -3.29 -20.56 15.27
C ARG A 107 -3.14 -21.84 16.11
N LYS A 108 -2.47 -22.88 15.58
CA LYS A 108 -2.14 -24.09 16.33
C LYS A 108 -1.07 -23.86 17.39
N ALA A 109 -0.18 -22.89 17.20
CA ALA A 109 0.91 -22.57 18.14
C ALA A 109 0.49 -21.69 19.33
N ILE A 110 -0.73 -21.13 19.34
CA ILE A 110 -1.28 -20.43 20.51
C ILE A 110 -1.97 -21.48 21.40
N PRO A 111 -1.35 -21.94 22.51
CA PRO A 111 -2.10 -22.73 23.48
C PRO A 111 -3.22 -21.85 24.01
N LYS A 112 -4.46 -22.34 23.95
CA LYS A 112 -5.60 -21.77 24.66
C LYS A 112 -5.24 -21.70 26.14
N LYS A 113 -4.70 -20.59 26.62
CA LYS A 113 -4.72 -20.26 28.04
C LYS A 113 -6.18 -19.93 28.33
N SER A 114 -6.96 -20.95 28.65
CA SER A 114 -8.30 -20.82 29.18
C SER A 114 -8.19 -19.97 30.45
N SER A 115 -8.51 -18.69 30.31
CA SER A 115 -8.92 -17.86 31.42
C SER A 115 -10.19 -18.52 31.97
N SER A 116 -10.08 -19.16 33.13
CA SER A 116 -11.26 -19.47 33.92
C SER A 116 -12.05 -18.17 34.15
N PRO A 117 -13.39 -18.19 34.12
CA PRO A 117 -14.17 -17.05 34.59
C PRO A 117 -13.90 -16.88 36.10
N PRO A 118 -13.94 -15.65 36.65
CA PRO A 118 -13.98 -15.49 38.10
C PRO A 118 -15.25 -16.15 38.61
N GLU A 119 -15.13 -16.99 39.63
CA GLU A 119 -16.24 -17.54 40.40
C GLU A 119 -17.16 -16.39 40.85
N GLU A 120 -18.43 -16.56 40.53
CA GLU A 120 -19.55 -15.76 41.01
C GLU A 120 -19.67 -15.98 42.52
N VAL A 121 -19.04 -15.10 43.32
CA VAL A 121 -19.26 -15.06 44.77
C VAL A 121 -20.58 -14.34 45.00
N ALA A 122 -21.64 -15.12 45.15
CA ALA A 122 -22.91 -14.67 45.68
C ALA A 122 -22.75 -14.30 47.17
N GLU A 123 -23.09 -13.07 47.53
CA GLU A 123 -23.44 -12.70 48.91
C GLU A 123 -24.54 -11.62 48.92
N PRO A 124 -25.30 -11.52 50.02
CA PRO A 124 -26.76 -11.47 49.97
C PRO A 124 -27.37 -10.12 50.41
N THR A 125 -28.64 -9.94 50.05
CA THR A 125 -29.69 -9.15 50.74
C THR A 125 -29.28 -7.79 51.34
N GLY A 126 -29.49 -6.73 50.58
CA GLY A 126 -29.69 -5.38 51.12
C GLY A 126 -31.19 -5.11 51.29
N ASP A 127 -31.70 -5.27 52.51
CA ASP A 127 -32.84 -4.49 53.01
C ASP A 127 -32.33 -3.06 53.21
N GLU A 128 -32.86 -2.07 52.49
CA GLU A 128 -33.09 -0.73 53.05
C GLU A 128 -34.36 -0.13 52.45
N GLU A 129 -35.36 -0.10 53.33
CA GLU A 129 -36.58 0.67 53.37
C GLU A 129 -36.37 2.14 52.96
N SER A 130 -37.26 2.67 52.12
CA SER A 130 -37.48 4.11 51.97
C SER A 130 -38.98 4.37 51.94
N THR A 131 -39.52 4.65 53.12
CA THR A 131 -40.67 5.54 53.32
C THR A 131 -40.19 6.97 53.00
N ASP A 132 -40.96 7.95 52.51
CA ASP A 132 -42.38 8.24 52.59
C ASP A 132 -42.74 9.29 51.51
N SER A 133 -44.02 9.38 51.16
CA SER A 133 -44.70 10.52 50.55
C SER A 133 -46.10 10.59 51.13
#